data_AF-A0A1H3AP69-F1
#
_entry.id   AF-A0A1H3AP69-F1
#
_cell.length_a   1.000
_cell.length_b   1.000
_cell.length_c   1.000
_cell.angle_alpha   90.00
_cell.angle_beta   90.00
_cell.angle_gamma   90.00
#
_symmetry.space_group_name_H-M   'P 1'
#
loop_
_entity.id
_entity.type
_entity.pdbx_description
1 polymer ?
#
loop_
_entity_poly.entity_id
_entity_poly.type
_entity_poly.pdbx_seq_one_letter_code
_entity_poly.pdbx_strand_id
1 'polypeptide(L)'
;MTTADWKRAAYGLLALPAFLGGARAQRWLARKLLGAEPGMGKPRYFAALVPSLVTFFLAVLIWYLVGRIATYGIFWDQSTGDVSWGGPSLLGAWVVHFFAALGMAVVCSAVLRPLTRLQNRLLSPVVPGAPREIIMANS
;
A
#
# COMPACT_ATOMS: atom_id res chain seq x y z
N MET A 1 9.12 -8.76 -0.45
CA MET A 1 7.69 -8.45 -0.67
C MET A 1 6.96 -9.72 -1.03
N THR A 2 5.82 -9.99 -0.39
CA THR A 2 4.98 -11.17 -0.72
C THR A 2 3.94 -10.83 -1.80
N THR A 3 3.26 -11.84 -2.34
CA THR A 3 2.10 -11.66 -3.23
C THR A 3 0.97 -10.83 -2.60
N ALA A 4 0.85 -10.86 -1.27
CA ALA A 4 -0.12 -10.04 -0.55
C ALA A 4 0.31 -8.58 -0.41
N ASP A 5 1.62 -8.29 -0.34
CA ASP A 5 2.13 -6.93 -0.16
C ASP A 5 1.97 -6.08 -1.44
N TRP A 6 2.21 -6.65 -2.63
CA TRP A 6 2.00 -5.91 -3.88
C TRP A 6 0.52 -5.57 -4.10
N LYS A 7 -0.40 -6.48 -3.75
CA LYS A 7 -1.84 -6.23 -3.83
C LYS A 7 -2.27 -5.09 -2.91
N ARG A 8 -1.65 -4.97 -1.72
CA ARG A 8 -1.90 -3.85 -0.79
C ARG A 8 -1.35 -2.53 -1.33
N ALA A 9 -0.18 -2.54 -1.95
CA ALA A 9 0.37 -1.34 -2.60
C ALA A 9 -0.52 -0.89 -3.78
N ALA A 10 -0.97 -1.82 -4.62
CA ALA A 10 -1.92 -1.54 -5.70
C ALA A 10 -3.27 -1.02 -5.18
N TYR A 11 -3.78 -1.62 -4.10
CA TYR A 11 -4.98 -1.13 -3.42
C TYR A 11 -4.78 0.30 -2.91
N GLY A 12 -3.63 0.60 -2.28
CA GLY A 12 -3.32 1.93 -1.75
C GLY A 12 -3.33 3.02 -2.81
N LEU A 13 -2.74 2.76 -3.98
CA LEU A 13 -2.73 3.69 -5.11
C LEU A 13 -4.16 4.06 -5.57
N LEU A 14 -5.08 3.10 -5.48
CA LEU A 14 -6.46 3.24 -5.88
C LEU A 14 -7.40 3.60 -4.73
N ALA A 15 -6.93 3.62 -3.48
CA ALA A 15 -7.78 3.83 -2.30
C ALA A 15 -8.39 5.22 -2.28
N LEU A 16 -7.62 6.25 -2.64
CA LEU A 16 -8.10 7.63 -2.71
C LEU A 16 -9.04 7.87 -3.90
N PRO A 17 -8.71 7.46 -5.15
CA PRO A 17 -9.69 7.47 -6.25
C PRO A 17 -10.97 6.69 -5.93
N ALA A 18 -10.86 5.52 -5.28
CA ALA A 18 -12.02 4.73 -4.91
C ALA A 18 -12.84 5.34 -3.78
N PHE A 19 -12.22 6.10 -2.86
CA PHE A 19 -12.92 6.90 -1.86
C PHE A 19 -13.76 8.00 -2.52
N LEU A 20 -13.21 8.70 -3.52
CA LEU A 20 -13.94 9.70 -4.31
C LEU A 20 -15.04 9.07 -5.17
N GLY A 21 -14.80 7.87 -5.72
CA GLY A 21 -15.81 7.06 -6.42
C GLY A 21 -16.86 6.41 -5.50
N GLY A 22 -16.75 6.65 -4.19
CA GLY A 22 -17.73 6.28 -3.19
C GLY A 22 -17.70 4.82 -2.72
N ALA A 23 -18.68 4.54 -1.86
CA ALA A 23 -18.92 3.29 -1.17
C ALA A 23 -18.67 2.00 -1.95
N ARG A 24 -19.27 1.95 -3.14
CA ARG A 24 -19.32 0.77 -3.97
C ARG A 24 -17.96 0.47 -4.60
N ALA A 25 -17.26 1.52 -5.07
CA ALA A 25 -15.94 1.40 -5.66
C ALA A 25 -14.92 0.91 -4.62
N GLN A 26 -14.90 1.53 -3.44
CA GLN A 26 -13.97 1.17 -2.37
C GLN A 26 -14.18 -0.27 -1.86
N ARG A 27 -15.44 -0.72 -1.74
CA ARG A 27 -15.78 -2.12 -1.40
C ARG A 27 -15.38 -3.10 -2.48
N TRP A 28 -15.66 -2.80 -3.76
CA TRP A 28 -15.23 -3.65 -4.86
C TRP A 28 -13.71 -3.83 -4.89
N LEU A 29 -12.98 -2.72 -4.69
CA LEU A 29 -11.52 -2.72 -4.65
C LEU A 29 -10.97 -3.55 -3.48
N ALA A 30 -11.56 -3.39 -2.28
CA ALA A 30 -11.19 -4.16 -1.10
C ALA A 30 -11.46 -5.66 -1.28
N ARG A 31 -12.58 -6.04 -1.89
CA ARG A 31 -12.87 -7.45 -2.23
C ARG A 31 -11.83 -8.02 -3.17
N LYS A 32 -11.59 -7.34 -4.30
CA LYS A 32 -10.74 -7.84 -5.39
C LYS A 32 -9.26 -7.92 -5.01
N LEU A 33 -8.74 -6.91 -4.29
CA LEU A 33 -7.31 -6.81 -3.98
C LEU A 33 -6.95 -7.29 -2.58
N LEU A 34 -7.85 -7.13 -1.60
CA LEU A 34 -7.57 -7.49 -0.21
C LEU A 34 -8.28 -8.77 0.26
N GLY A 35 -9.19 -9.33 -0.56
CA GLY A 35 -9.99 -10.50 -0.16
C GLY A 35 -10.96 -10.16 0.99
N ALA A 36 -11.44 -8.92 1.05
CA ALA A 36 -12.39 -8.50 2.07
C ALA A 36 -13.76 -9.19 1.88
N GLU A 37 -14.38 -9.69 2.95
CA GLU A 37 -15.76 -10.18 2.89
C GLU A 37 -16.79 -9.04 3.07
N PRO A 38 -17.98 -9.11 2.45
CA PRO A 38 -19.04 -8.13 2.64
C PRO A 38 -19.55 -8.12 4.10
N GLY A 39 -19.31 -7.04 4.83
CA GLY A 39 -19.87 -6.85 6.16
C GLY A 39 -21.34 -6.39 6.10
N MET A 40 -22.16 -6.84 7.06
CA MET A 40 -23.59 -6.47 7.14
C MET A 40 -23.85 -5.06 7.74
N GLY A 41 -22.83 -4.37 8.26
CA GLY A 41 -23.01 -3.08 8.94
C GLY A 41 -22.93 -1.84 8.03
N LYS A 42 -23.34 -0.69 8.58
CA LYS A 42 -23.21 0.62 7.92
C LYS A 42 -21.73 1.06 7.86
N PRO A 43 -21.20 1.40 6.68
CA PRO A 43 -19.82 1.82 6.50
C PRO A 43 -19.55 3.19 7.14
N ARG A 44 -18.36 3.36 7.74
CA ARG A 44 -17.90 4.61 8.37
C ARG A 44 -16.95 5.35 7.44
N TYR A 45 -17.49 5.92 6.35
CA TYR A 45 -16.68 6.57 5.30
C TYR A 45 -15.75 7.67 5.81
N PHE A 46 -16.26 8.63 6.58
CA PHE A 46 -15.42 9.72 7.09
C PHE A 46 -14.28 9.23 7.98
N ALA A 47 -14.52 8.19 8.80
CA ALA A 47 -13.47 7.58 9.60
C ALA A 47 -12.40 6.87 8.75
N ALA A 48 -12.75 6.45 7.52
CA ALA A 48 -11.82 5.82 6.59
C ALA A 48 -11.00 6.82 5.76
N LEU A 49 -11.27 8.14 5.84
CA LEU A 49 -10.56 9.16 5.05
C LEU A 49 -9.06 9.20 5.37
N VAL A 50 -8.72 9.43 6.64
CA VAL A 50 -7.32 9.50 7.11
C VAL A 50 -6.52 8.25 6.73
N PRO A 51 -6.96 7.01 7.06
CA PRO A 51 -6.21 5.84 6.65
C PRO A 51 -6.17 5.67 5.13
N SER A 52 -7.14 6.15 4.35
CA SER A 52 -7.08 6.12 2.88
C SER A 52 -6.05 7.07 2.31
N LEU A 53 -5.91 8.27 2.88
CA LEU A 53 -4.86 9.21 2.51
C LEU A 53 -3.46 8.65 2.82
N VAL A 54 -3.26 8.13 4.03
CA VAL A 54 -1.97 7.56 4.44
C VAL A 54 -1.60 6.35 3.56
N THR A 55 -2.54 5.43 3.33
CA THR A 55 -2.32 4.28 2.46
C THR A 55 -2.00 4.72 1.02
N PHE A 56 -2.65 5.79 0.51
CA PHE A 56 -2.36 6.35 -0.81
C PHE A 56 -0.92 6.89 -0.92
N PHE A 57 -0.50 7.76 -0.01
CA PHE A 57 0.84 8.33 -0.06
C PHE A 57 1.95 7.29 0.14
N LEU A 58 1.73 6.28 1.01
CA LEU A 58 2.66 5.16 1.15
C LEU A 58 2.76 4.34 -0.15
N ALA A 59 1.64 4.09 -0.83
CA ALA A 59 1.64 3.38 -2.10
C ALA A 59 2.34 4.18 -3.21
N VAL A 60 2.07 5.49 -3.31
CA VAL A 60 2.77 6.40 -4.23
C VAL A 60 4.27 6.37 -3.96
N LEU A 61 4.69 6.46 -2.70
CA LEU A 61 6.10 6.39 -2.33
C LEU A 61 6.75 5.07 -2.76
N ILE A 62 6.11 3.92 -2.51
CA ILE A 62 6.63 2.62 -2.94
C ILE A 62 6.80 2.58 -4.46
N TRP A 63 5.80 3.00 -5.24
CA TRP A 63 5.88 3.00 -6.70
C TRP A 63 6.90 4.00 -7.23
N TYR A 64 7.02 5.17 -6.61
CA TYR A 64 8.07 6.13 -6.90
C TYR A 64 9.46 5.53 -6.67
N LEU A 65 9.68 4.86 -5.54
CA LEU A 65 10.96 4.21 -5.24
C LEU A 65 11.31 3.13 -6.27
N VAL A 66 10.33 2.29 -6.65
CA VAL A 66 10.52 1.26 -7.70
C VAL A 66 10.90 1.93 -9.02
N GLY A 67 10.14 2.94 -9.45
CA GLY A 67 10.43 3.70 -10.67
C GLY A 67 11.82 4.34 -10.63
N ARG A 68 12.13 5.05 -9.54
CA ARG A 68 13.39 5.78 -9.36
C ARG A 68 14.62 4.88 -9.44
N ILE A 69 14.53 3.68 -8.87
CA ILE A 69 15.61 2.67 -8.92
C ILE A 69 15.71 2.02 -10.30
N ALA A 70 14.57 1.69 -10.92
CA ALA A 70 14.53 1.12 -12.27
C ALA A 70 15.08 2.07 -13.33
N THR A 71 14.82 3.37 -13.18
CA THR A 71 15.28 4.42 -14.10
C THR A 71 16.54 5.13 -13.62
N TYR A 72 17.24 4.60 -12.60
CA TYR A 72 18.29 5.36 -11.92
C TYR A 72 19.42 5.81 -12.85
N GLY A 73 19.88 4.91 -13.71
CA GLY A 73 20.96 5.20 -14.66
C GLY A 73 20.60 6.21 -15.74
N ILE A 74 19.31 6.39 -16.06
CA ILE A 74 18.86 7.41 -17.04
C ILE A 74 19.03 8.82 -16.45
N PHE A 75 18.85 8.96 -15.14
CA PHE A 75 18.99 10.22 -14.41
C PHE A 75 20.33 10.34 -13.69
N TRP A 76 21.31 9.49 -14.02
CA TRP A 76 22.64 9.59 -13.46
C TRP A 76 23.44 10.66 -14.17
N ASP A 77 24.16 11.44 -13.37
CA ASP A 77 25.12 12.42 -13.85
C ASP A 77 26.45 12.17 -13.14
N GLN A 78 27.48 11.85 -13.93
CA GLN A 78 28.81 11.54 -13.43
C GLN A 78 29.43 12.75 -12.73
N SER A 79 29.17 13.98 -13.20
CA SER A 79 29.78 15.17 -12.61
C SER A 79 29.29 15.41 -11.17
N THR A 80 28.04 15.08 -10.87
CA THR A 80 27.50 15.05 -9.51
C THR A 80 28.10 13.91 -8.68
N GLY A 81 28.34 12.75 -9.29
CA GLY A 81 29.00 11.61 -8.65
C GLY A 81 30.44 11.93 -8.23
N ASP A 82 31.23 12.56 -9.10
CA ASP A 82 32.65 12.83 -8.90
C ASP A 82 32.94 13.75 -7.71
N VAL A 83 32.02 14.68 -7.40
CA VAL A 83 32.10 15.57 -6.23
C VAL A 83 31.44 15.01 -4.97
N SER A 84 30.81 13.84 -5.08
CA SER A 84 30.19 13.14 -3.96
C SER A 84 31.23 12.31 -3.18
N TRP A 85 30.82 11.79 -2.02
CA TRP A 85 31.74 11.20 -1.05
C TRP A 85 32.39 9.93 -1.62
N GLY A 86 33.64 10.06 -2.07
CA GLY A 86 34.40 8.97 -2.66
C GLY A 86 34.15 8.72 -4.15
N GLY A 87 33.55 9.67 -4.88
CA GLY A 87 33.39 9.59 -6.34
C GLY A 87 32.71 8.29 -6.82
N PRO A 88 31.55 7.90 -6.26
CA PRO A 88 30.97 6.60 -6.54
C PRO A 88 30.70 6.44 -8.04
N SER A 89 31.04 5.25 -8.56
CA SER A 89 30.58 4.85 -9.89
C SER A 89 29.05 4.77 -9.91
N LEU A 90 28.46 4.85 -11.11
CA LEU A 90 27.02 4.62 -11.32
C LEU A 90 26.54 3.35 -10.60
N LEU A 91 27.29 2.24 -10.71
CA LEU A 91 26.93 0.98 -10.07
C LEU A 91 26.98 1.08 -8.55
N GLY A 92 28.04 1.69 -7.99
CA GLY A 92 28.18 1.88 -6.55
C GLY A 92 27.03 2.72 -5.97
N ALA A 93 26.73 3.85 -6.60
CA ALA A 93 25.61 4.69 -6.19
C ALA A 93 24.26 3.97 -6.33
N TRP A 94 24.05 3.25 -7.43
CA TRP A 94 22.84 2.46 -7.65
C TRP A 94 22.61 1.44 -6.53
N VAL A 95 23.64 0.67 -6.14
CA VAL A 95 23.54 -0.36 -5.10
C VAL A 95 23.10 0.25 -3.77
N VAL A 96 23.69 1.38 -3.36
CA VAL A 96 23.31 2.06 -2.11
C VAL A 96 21.85 2.52 -2.15
N HIS A 97 21.43 3.16 -3.24
CA HIS A 97 20.06 3.62 -3.41
C HIS A 97 19.07 2.46 -3.48
N PHE A 98 19.45 1.35 -4.13
CA PHE A 98 18.63 0.13 -4.18
C PHE A 98 18.34 -0.39 -2.78
N PHE A 99 19.36 -0.54 -1.92
CA PHE A 99 19.16 -1.04 -0.57
C PHE A 99 18.39 -0.05 0.32
N ALA A 100 18.64 1.26 0.18
CA ALA A 100 17.87 2.28 0.87
C ALA A 100 16.37 2.23 0.47
N ALA A 101 16.10 2.20 -0.83
CA ALA A 101 14.75 2.08 -1.38
C ALA A 101 14.07 0.77 -0.95
N LEU A 102 14.79 -0.35 -0.95
CA LEU A 102 14.30 -1.64 -0.50
C LEU A 102 13.92 -1.61 0.99
N GLY A 103 14.78 -1.06 1.84
CA GLY A 103 14.50 -0.90 3.27
C GLY A 103 13.26 -0.04 3.51
N MET A 104 13.15 1.11 2.84
CA MET A 104 11.97 1.97 2.91
C MET A 104 10.69 1.26 2.42
N ALA A 105 10.77 0.53 1.30
CA ALA A 105 9.63 -0.21 0.77
C ALA A 105 9.14 -1.30 1.72
N VAL A 106 10.05 -1.97 2.43
CA VAL A 106 9.71 -2.95 3.48
C VAL A 106 8.97 -2.28 4.63
N VAL A 107 9.48 -1.15 5.14
CA VAL A 107 8.82 -0.38 6.22
C VAL A 107 7.44 0.09 5.79
N CYS A 108 7.32 0.69 4.59
CA CYS A 108 6.03 1.14 4.06
C CYS A 108 5.04 -0.03 3.92
N SER A 109 5.50 -1.18 3.40
CA SER A 109 4.67 -2.39 3.27
C SER A 109 4.21 -2.91 4.63
N ALA A 110 5.07 -2.85 5.67
CA ALA A 110 4.71 -3.24 7.02
C ALA A 110 3.61 -2.34 7.60
N VAL A 111 3.67 -1.01 7.36
CA VAL A 111 2.66 -0.03 7.79
C VAL A 111 1.35 -0.16 7.01
N LEU A 112 1.40 -0.50 5.71
CA LEU A 112 0.21 -0.72 4.89
C LEU A 112 -0.67 -1.85 5.43
N ARG A 113 -0.09 -2.88 6.09
CA ARG A 113 -0.84 -4.04 6.62
C ARG A 113 -1.91 -3.66 7.65
N PRO A 114 -1.60 -2.99 8.78
CA PRO A 114 -2.60 -2.56 9.74
C PRO A 114 -3.56 -1.51 9.17
N LEU A 115 -3.10 -0.59 8.33
CA LEU A 115 -3.94 0.45 7.73
C LEU A 115 -5.04 -0.13 6.84
N THR A 116 -4.67 -1.03 5.93
CA THR A 116 -5.65 -1.68 5.04
C THR A 116 -6.59 -2.62 5.79
N ARG A 117 -6.14 -3.24 6.91
CA ARG A 117 -7.04 -3.95 7.83
C ARG A 117 -8.04 -3.01 8.50
N LEU A 118 -7.60 -1.84 8.96
CA LEU A 118 -8.46 -0.82 9.54
C LEU A 118 -9.47 -0.28 8.52
N GLN A 119 -9.03 0.05 7.30
CA GLN A 119 -9.92 0.47 6.22
C GLN A 119 -10.99 -0.60 5.94
N ASN A 120 -10.61 -1.87 5.89
CA ASN A 120 -11.58 -2.94 5.69
C ASN A 120 -12.62 -3.00 6.82
N ARG A 121 -12.20 -2.90 8.08
CA ARG A 121 -13.12 -2.88 9.23
C ARG A 121 -14.09 -1.69 9.20
N LEU A 122 -13.63 -0.53 8.74
CA LEU A 122 -14.46 0.68 8.67
C LEU A 122 -15.48 0.64 7.53
N LEU A 123 -15.14 -0.03 6.41
CA LEU A 123 -15.96 -0.06 5.20
C LEU A 123 -16.87 -1.29 5.10
N SER A 124 -16.48 -2.36 5.80
CA SER A 124 -17.20 -3.63 5.93
C SER A 124 -17.31 -4.05 7.40
N PRO A 125 -17.99 -3.27 8.27
CA PRO A 125 -18.11 -3.63 9.67
C PRO A 125 -18.96 -4.90 9.83
N VAL A 126 -18.47 -5.82 10.67
CA VAL A 126 -19.23 -6.97 11.17
C VAL A 126 -20.18 -6.44 12.25
N VAL A 127 -21.47 -6.81 12.16
CA VAL A 127 -22.46 -6.43 13.18
C VAL A 127 -22.11 -7.18 14.48
N PRO A 128 -21.85 -6.47 15.60
CA PRO A 128 -21.71 -7.13 16.90
C PRO A 128 -23.03 -7.80 17.25
N GLY A 129 -23.06 -9.14 17.29
CA GLY A 129 -24.26 -9.92 17.63
C GLY A 129 -24.72 -10.95 16.60
N ALA A 130 -24.04 -11.12 15.46
CA ALA A 130 -24.30 -12.28 14.60
C ALA A 130 -23.98 -13.58 15.36
N PRO A 131 -24.90 -14.56 15.46
CA PRO A 131 -24.67 -15.80 16.19
C PRO A 131 -23.41 -16.50 15.69
N ARG A 132 -22.52 -16.86 16.62
CA ARG A 132 -21.29 -17.64 16.33
C ARG A 132 -21.58 -19.01 15.69
N GLU A 133 -22.83 -19.46 15.71
CA GLU A 133 -23.24 -20.80 15.27
C GLU A 133 -23.21 -21.00 13.74
N ILE A 134 -23.32 -19.94 12.93
CA ILE A 134 -23.36 -20.10 11.47
C ILE A 134 -21.96 -20.38 10.88
N ILE A 135 -20.87 -20.13 11.63
CA ILE A 135 -19.50 -20.27 11.11
C ILE A 135 -18.98 -21.72 11.20
N MET A 136 -19.56 -22.59 12.03
CA MET A 136 -19.10 -23.98 12.19
C MET A 136 -19.87 -25.01 11.35
N ALA A 137 -20.91 -24.64 10.62
CA ALA A 137 -21.74 -25.59 9.88
C ALA A 137 -21.18 -25.99 8.49
N ASN A 138 -20.04 -25.44 8.06
CA ASN A 138 -19.44 -25.71 6.74
C ASN A 138 -17.96 -26.16 6.82
N SER A 139 -17.52 -26.72 7.94
CA SER A 139 -16.21 -27.39 8.07
C SER A 139 -16.36 -28.90 8.09
#